data_AF-A0A963Y486-F1
#
_entry.id   AF-A0A963Y486-F1
#
_cell.length_a   1.000
_cell.length_b   1.000
_cell.length_c   1.000
_cell.angle_alpha   90.00
_cell.angle_beta   90.00
_cell.angle_gamma   90.00
#
_symmetry.space_group_name_H-M   'P 1'
#
loop_
_entity.id
_entity.type
_entity.pdbx_description
1 polymer ?
#
loop_
_entity_poly.entity_id
_entity_poly.type
_entity_poly.pdbx_seq_one_letter_code
_entity_poly.pdbx_strand_id
1 'polypeptide(L)'
;MRSWTTEAIARIEADFQRSADTHLFRLDLPDIDGVDIYLKDESTHPTGSLKHRLARSLFLYALCNGKLQEGRPVIEASSGSTAVSEAYFARMLGLPFIAVMPKTTARSKIALIEFYGGTCHFVDSAPEMHEAAVALAERSGGHFMDQFMFAERATDWR
;
A
#
# COMPACT_ATOMS: atom_id res chain seq x y z
N MET A 1 -27.22 2.08 12.29
CA MET A 1 -25.90 2.77 12.23
C MET A 1 -24.97 1.90 11.40
N ARG A 2 -24.30 2.41 10.36
CA ARG A 2 -23.30 1.61 9.62
C ARG A 2 -22.08 1.41 10.53
N SER A 3 -21.48 0.22 10.53
CA SER A 3 -20.23 0.00 11.27
C SER A 3 -19.10 0.78 10.60
N TRP A 4 -18.06 1.14 11.36
CA TRP A 4 -16.87 1.79 10.82
C TRP A 4 -16.28 1.02 9.63
N THR A 5 -16.24 -0.32 9.70
CA THR A 5 -15.75 -1.18 8.61
C THR A 5 -16.54 -0.99 7.31
N THR A 6 -17.88 -0.93 7.38
CA THR A 6 -18.72 -0.70 6.19
C THR A 6 -18.45 0.68 5.59
N GLU A 7 -18.22 1.69 6.42
CA GLU A 7 -17.89 3.03 5.93
C GLU A 7 -16.48 3.11 5.34
N ALA A 8 -15.50 2.43 5.95
CA ALA A 8 -14.14 2.32 5.43
C ALA A 8 -14.10 1.67 4.04
N ILE A 9 -14.83 0.56 3.85
CA ILE A 9 -14.95 -0.11 2.55
C ILE A 9 -15.58 0.84 1.53
N ALA A 10 -16.70 1.49 1.88
CA ALA A 10 -17.37 2.43 0.98
C ALA A 10 -16.49 3.62 0.58
N ARG A 11 -15.60 4.10 1.47
CA ARG A 11 -14.63 5.16 1.15
C ARG A 11 -13.58 4.69 0.14
N ILE A 12 -13.05 3.48 0.31
CA ILE A 12 -12.10 2.89 -0.66
C ILE A 12 -12.76 2.67 -2.02
N GLU A 13 -13.99 2.16 -2.05
CA GLU A 13 -14.73 1.96 -3.31
C GLU A 13 -15.02 3.29 -4.01
N ALA A 14 -15.41 4.32 -3.26
CA ALA A 14 -15.65 5.66 -3.81
C ALA A 14 -14.36 6.29 -4.36
N ASP A 15 -13.21 6.06 -3.73
CA ASP A 15 -11.91 6.49 -4.24
C ASP A 15 -11.54 5.78 -5.55
N PHE A 16 -11.77 4.48 -5.62
CA PHE A 16 -11.55 3.71 -6.84
C PHE A 16 -12.45 4.20 -7.99
N GLN A 17 -13.74 4.43 -7.74
CA GLN A 17 -14.69 4.87 -8.77
C GLN A 17 -14.39 6.27 -9.32
N ARG A 18 -13.70 7.12 -8.57
CA ARG A 18 -13.28 8.46 -9.02
C ARG A 18 -11.95 8.45 -9.77
N SER A 19 -11.19 7.37 -9.63
CA SER A 19 -9.90 7.20 -10.29
C SER A 19 -10.12 6.64 -11.70
N ALA A 20 -9.58 7.31 -12.71
CA ALA A 20 -9.55 6.77 -14.06
C ALA A 20 -8.63 5.54 -14.12
N ASP A 21 -8.91 4.60 -15.01
CA ASP A 21 -7.95 3.53 -15.26
C ASP A 21 -6.67 4.11 -15.89
N THR A 22 -5.56 3.41 -15.67
CA THR A 22 -4.24 3.86 -16.13
C THR A 22 -4.15 3.75 -17.65
N HIS A 23 -3.44 4.68 -18.28
CA HIS A 23 -3.37 4.73 -19.73
C HIS A 23 -2.52 3.59 -20.31
N LEU A 24 -2.91 3.09 -21.48
CA LEU A 24 -2.12 2.15 -22.28
C LEU A 24 -1.65 2.88 -23.54
N PHE A 25 -0.36 3.11 -23.65
CA PHE A 25 0.25 3.80 -24.78
C PHE A 25 0.91 2.80 -25.72
N ARG A 26 0.61 2.89 -27.02
CA ARG A 26 1.41 2.21 -28.05
C ARG A 26 2.74 2.95 -28.19
N LEU A 27 3.86 2.23 -28.13
CA LEU A 27 5.18 2.81 -28.36
C LEU A 27 5.59 2.57 -29.81
N ASP A 28 5.75 3.66 -30.56
CA ASP A 28 6.30 3.60 -31.91
C ASP A 28 7.83 3.60 -31.83
N LEU A 29 8.42 2.41 -31.93
CA LEU A 29 9.86 2.17 -31.80
C LEU A 29 10.44 1.80 -33.17
N PRO A 30 11.11 2.74 -33.88
CA PRO A 30 11.53 2.55 -35.26
C PRO A 30 12.48 1.38 -35.52
N ASP A 31 13.22 0.95 -34.49
CA ASP A 31 14.22 -0.12 -34.59
C ASP A 31 13.66 -1.52 -34.24
N ILE A 32 12.35 -1.64 -33.98
CA ILE A 32 11.68 -2.91 -33.63
C ILE A 32 10.56 -3.18 -34.65
N ASP A 33 10.87 -4.01 -35.64
CA ASP A 33 9.92 -4.42 -36.67
C ASP A 33 9.11 -5.67 -36.26
N GLY A 34 7.82 -5.67 -36.62
CA GLY A 34 6.94 -6.84 -36.47
C GLY A 34 6.45 -7.13 -35.05
N VAL A 35 6.73 -6.25 -34.07
CA VAL A 35 6.27 -6.39 -32.69
C VAL A 35 5.63 -5.09 -32.21
N ASP A 36 4.36 -5.14 -31.79
CA ASP A 36 3.72 -4.02 -31.12
C ASP A 36 4.10 -4.00 -29.63
N ILE A 37 4.65 -2.88 -29.14
CA ILE A 37 4.99 -2.69 -27.73
C ILE A 37 4.02 -1.67 -27.12
N TYR A 38 3.49 -2.00 -25.94
CA TYR A 38 2.59 -1.13 -25.20
C TYR A 38 3.12 -0.84 -23.78
N LEU A 39 2.98 0.40 -23.35
CA LEU A 39 3.30 0.86 -21.99
C LEU A 39 2.01 1.11 -21.21
N LYS A 40 1.78 0.35 -20.12
CA LYS A 40 0.72 0.61 -19.15
C LYS A 40 1.26 1.53 -18.06
N ASP A 41 0.80 2.78 -18.03
CA ASP A 41 1.35 3.81 -17.15
C ASP A 41 0.72 3.80 -15.74
N GLU A 42 1.22 2.87 -14.93
CA GLU A 42 0.84 2.74 -13.52
C GLU A 42 1.41 3.85 -12.61
N SER A 43 2.19 4.80 -13.15
CA SER A 43 2.67 5.95 -12.38
C SER A 43 1.59 7.02 -12.16
N THR A 44 0.48 6.94 -12.91
CA THR A 44 -0.65 7.88 -12.82
C THR A 44 -1.56 7.66 -11.61
N HIS A 45 -1.39 6.56 -10.87
CA HIS A 45 -2.08 6.38 -9.58
C HIS A 45 -1.73 7.50 -8.59
N PRO A 46 -2.61 7.82 -7.64
CA PRO A 46 -2.36 8.87 -6.64
C PRO A 46 -1.02 8.74 -5.91
N THR A 47 -0.56 7.50 -5.68
CA THR A 47 0.70 7.21 -4.97
C THR A 47 1.89 6.99 -5.90
N GLY A 48 1.71 7.20 -7.21
CA GLY A 48 2.77 7.19 -8.20
C GLY A 48 3.28 5.81 -8.63
N SER A 49 2.54 4.72 -8.34
CA SER A 49 3.00 3.38 -8.71
C SER A 49 1.90 2.31 -8.73
N LEU A 50 2.19 1.17 -9.37
CA LEU A 50 1.38 -0.05 -9.35
C LEU A 50 1.03 -0.56 -7.94
N LYS A 51 1.85 -0.25 -6.92
CA LYS A 51 1.59 -0.68 -5.54
C LYS A 51 0.32 -0.04 -4.94
N HIS A 52 -0.21 1.00 -5.58
CA HIS A 52 -1.52 1.55 -5.24
C HIS A 52 -2.63 0.50 -5.33
N ARG A 53 -2.64 -0.30 -6.41
CA ARG A 53 -3.62 -1.38 -6.60
C ARG A 53 -3.49 -2.45 -5.51
N LEU A 54 -2.26 -2.88 -5.24
CA LEU A 54 -1.98 -3.88 -4.21
C LEU A 54 -2.41 -3.40 -2.82
N ALA A 55 -2.05 -2.17 -2.43
CA ALA A 55 -2.43 -1.62 -1.14
C ALA A 55 -3.96 -1.55 -0.98
N ARG A 56 -4.68 -1.11 -2.02
CA ARG A 56 -6.15 -1.12 -2.02
C ARG A 56 -6.70 -2.53 -1.74
N SER A 57 -6.22 -3.51 -2.48
CA SER A 57 -6.59 -4.92 -2.34
C SER A 57 -6.33 -5.46 -0.94
N LEU A 58 -5.14 -5.19 -0.38
CA LEU A 58 -4.77 -5.63 0.97
C LEU A 58 -5.67 -4.99 2.03
N PHE A 59 -5.96 -3.69 1.92
CA PHE A 59 -6.86 -3.00 2.84
C PHE A 59 -8.28 -3.55 2.79
N LEU A 60 -8.85 -3.75 1.60
CA LEU A 60 -10.18 -4.35 1.43
C LEU A 60 -10.22 -5.76 2.01
N TYR A 61 -9.22 -6.60 1.70
CA TYR A 61 -9.10 -7.94 2.25
C TYR A 61 -9.04 -7.91 3.78
N ALA A 62 -8.18 -7.05 4.36
CA ALA A 62 -8.00 -6.95 5.80
C ALA A 62 -9.26 -6.42 6.51
N LEU A 63 -9.99 -5.48 5.91
CA LEU A 63 -11.28 -4.99 6.42
C LEU A 63 -12.35 -6.08 6.39
N CYS A 64 -12.52 -6.76 5.26
CA CYS A 64 -13.51 -7.83 5.10
C CYS A 64 -13.26 -9.02 6.04
N ASN A 65 -12.00 -9.27 6.40
CA ASN A 65 -11.60 -10.33 7.33
C ASN A 65 -11.48 -9.85 8.80
N GLY A 66 -11.91 -8.62 9.12
CA GLY A 66 -11.90 -8.07 10.47
C GLY A 66 -10.50 -7.85 11.07
N LYS A 67 -9.47 -7.79 10.23
CA LYS A 67 -8.07 -7.58 10.63
C LYS A 67 -7.78 -6.11 10.91
N LEU A 68 -8.35 -5.20 10.13
CA LEU A 68 -8.30 -3.76 10.39
C LEU A 68 -9.50 -3.31 11.23
N GLN A 69 -9.23 -2.45 12.21
CA GLN A 69 -10.23 -1.89 13.12
C GLN A 69 -9.95 -0.41 13.37
N GLU A 70 -11.01 0.36 13.67
CA GLU A 70 -10.92 1.79 13.93
C GLU A 70 -9.89 2.11 15.02
N GLY A 71 -9.04 3.11 14.75
CA GLY A 71 -8.02 3.59 15.69
C GLY A 71 -6.82 2.68 15.90
N ARG A 72 -6.80 1.46 15.33
CA ARG A 72 -5.66 0.54 15.46
C ARG A 72 -4.64 0.77 14.35
N PRO A 73 -3.33 0.68 14.65
CA PRO A 73 -2.30 0.95 13.66
C PRO A 73 -2.25 -0.13 12.57
N VAL A 74 -1.91 0.30 11.36
CA VAL A 74 -1.50 -0.52 10.23
C VAL A 74 0.03 -0.54 10.21
N ILE A 75 0.62 -1.73 10.13
CA ILE A 75 2.05 -1.95 10.12
C ILE A 75 2.44 -2.63 8.81
N GLU A 76 3.55 -2.22 8.20
CA GLU A 76 4.10 -2.92 7.04
C GLU A 76 5.63 -2.89 7.05
N ALA A 77 6.23 -4.02 6.65
CA ALA A 77 7.68 -4.18 6.51
C ALA A 77 8.11 -3.75 5.11
N SER A 78 8.11 -2.45 4.85
CA SER A 78 8.51 -1.90 3.55
C SER A 78 9.06 -0.48 3.65
N SER A 79 10.05 -0.16 2.82
CA SER A 79 10.60 1.18 2.61
C SER A 79 10.24 1.77 1.23
N GLY A 80 9.44 1.04 0.44
CA GLY A 80 9.19 1.31 -0.96
C GLY A 80 7.79 1.82 -1.26
N SER A 81 7.36 1.64 -2.51
CA SER A 81 6.07 2.16 -2.97
C SER A 81 4.86 1.47 -2.32
N THR A 82 5.02 0.28 -1.75
CA THR A 82 3.98 -0.37 -0.94
C THR A 82 3.70 0.46 0.31
N ALA A 83 4.72 0.79 1.11
CA ALA A 83 4.55 1.62 2.31
C ALA A 83 3.94 3.00 2.00
N VAL A 84 4.37 3.63 0.90
CA VAL A 84 3.77 4.90 0.44
C VAL A 84 2.29 4.74 0.12
N SER A 85 1.92 3.63 -0.55
CA SER A 85 0.54 3.38 -0.95
C SER A 85 -0.36 3.01 0.22
N GLU A 86 0.16 2.24 1.17
CA GLU A 86 -0.57 1.88 2.39
C GLU A 86 -0.73 3.07 3.33
N ALA A 87 0.28 3.95 3.44
CA ALA A 87 0.15 5.21 4.18
C ALA A 87 -0.99 6.07 3.64
N TYR A 88 -1.15 6.12 2.32
CA TYR A 88 -2.26 6.82 1.66
C TYR A 88 -3.63 6.27 2.09
N PHE A 89 -3.83 4.95 2.01
CA PHE A 89 -5.10 4.33 2.40
C PHE A 89 -5.34 4.41 3.92
N ALA A 90 -4.31 4.23 4.75
CA ALA A 90 -4.42 4.41 6.19
C ALA A 90 -4.89 5.83 6.54
N ARG A 91 -4.29 6.86 5.92
CA ARG A 91 -4.70 8.26 6.10
C ARG A 91 -6.14 8.50 5.66
N MET A 92 -6.56 7.95 4.52
CA MET A 92 -7.94 8.04 4.03
C MET A 92 -8.95 7.47 5.05
N LEU A 93 -8.57 6.39 5.73
CA LEU A 93 -9.39 5.72 6.73
C LEU A 93 -9.22 6.27 8.16
N GLY A 94 -8.31 7.22 8.38
CA GLY A 94 -8.00 7.75 9.71
C GLY A 94 -7.26 6.74 10.61
N LEU A 95 -6.53 5.79 10.04
CA LEU A 95 -5.72 4.81 10.77
C LEU A 95 -4.27 5.29 10.91
N PRO A 96 -3.62 5.08 12.06
CA PRO A 96 -2.18 5.27 12.16
C PRO A 96 -1.45 4.28 11.23
N PHE A 97 -0.40 4.72 10.54
CA PHE A 97 0.43 3.86 9.71
C PHE A 97 1.88 3.89 10.17
N ILE A 98 2.50 2.71 10.28
CA ILE A 98 3.89 2.55 10.69
C ILE A 98 4.62 1.64 9.68
N ALA A 99 5.56 2.22 8.95
CA ALA A 99 6.45 1.49 8.06
C ALA A 99 7.70 1.05 8.82
N VAL A 100 7.96 -0.26 8.86
CA VAL A 100 9.19 -0.84 9.40
C VAL A 100 10.23 -0.91 8.29
N MET A 101 11.39 -0.30 8.50
CA MET A 101 12.43 -0.19 7.47
C MET A 101 13.85 -0.07 8.02
N PRO A 102 14.91 -0.37 7.24
CA PRO A 102 16.28 -0.21 7.69
C PRO A 102 16.64 1.28 7.86
N LYS A 103 17.52 1.58 8.83
CA LYS A 103 18.09 2.93 9.05
C LYS A 103 18.79 3.52 7.81
N THR A 104 19.24 2.67 6.89
CA THR A 104 19.89 3.06 5.63
C THR A 104 18.91 3.51 4.54
N THR A 105 17.61 3.49 4.80
CA THR A 105 16.58 3.92 3.84
C THR A 105 16.79 5.38 3.42
N ALA A 106 16.70 5.63 2.11
CA ALA A 106 16.84 6.97 1.55
C ALA A 106 15.81 7.95 2.14
N ARG A 107 16.26 9.16 2.51
CA ARG A 107 15.40 10.21 3.09
C ARG A 107 14.20 10.57 2.20
N SER A 108 14.35 10.49 0.89
CA SER A 108 13.25 10.75 -0.05
C SER A 108 12.10 9.75 0.10
N LYS A 109 12.38 8.49 0.46
CA LYS A 109 11.36 7.47 0.71
C LYS A 109 10.66 7.69 2.06
N ILE A 110 11.42 8.05 3.10
CA ILE A 110 10.88 8.42 4.41
C ILE A 110 9.93 9.61 4.26
N ALA A 111 10.36 10.68 3.58
CA ALA A 111 9.56 11.88 3.36
C ALA A 111 8.24 11.61 2.62
N LEU A 112 8.22 10.65 1.68
CA LEU A 112 6.98 10.26 0.98
C LEU A 112 5.99 9.54 1.89
N ILE A 113 6.47 8.72 2.83
CA ILE A 113 5.62 8.04 3.82
C ILE A 113 5.05 9.08 4.80
N GLU A 114 5.90 9.99 5.29
CA GLU A 114 5.51 11.07 6.19
C GLU A 114 4.55 12.06 5.52
N PHE A 115 4.71 12.34 4.22
CA PHE A 115 3.77 13.15 3.46
C PHE A 115 2.33 12.60 3.50
N TYR A 116 2.19 11.27 3.46
CA TYR A 116 0.91 10.59 3.65
C TYR A 116 0.53 10.37 5.12
N GLY A 117 1.26 10.96 6.07
CA GLY A 117 0.95 10.87 7.51
C GLY A 117 1.41 9.57 8.17
N GLY A 118 2.20 8.76 7.46
CA GLY A 118 2.84 7.58 8.02
C GLY A 118 4.03 7.93 8.92
N THR A 119 4.40 6.99 9.78
CA THR A 119 5.60 7.07 10.61
C THR A 119 6.55 5.93 10.29
N CYS A 120 7.83 6.08 10.61
CA CYS A 120 8.85 5.08 10.32
C CYS A 120 9.39 4.45 11.62
N HIS A 121 9.39 3.12 11.68
CA HIS A 121 10.07 2.34 12.70
C HIS A 121 11.36 1.77 12.11
N PHE A 122 12.51 2.17 12.64
CA PHE A 122 13.80 1.83 12.07
C PHE A 122 14.42 0.58 12.72
N VAL A 123 14.88 -0.34 11.87
CA VAL A 123 15.68 -1.52 12.24
C VAL A 123 17.11 -1.39 11.69
N ASP A 124 18.04 -2.21 12.18
CA ASP A 124 19.44 -2.12 11.74
C ASP A 124 19.66 -2.73 10.36
N SER A 125 18.89 -3.76 10.00
CA SER A 125 19.01 -4.44 8.72
C SER A 125 17.66 -4.89 8.12
N ALA A 126 17.62 -5.12 6.81
CA ALA A 126 16.39 -5.56 6.13
C ALA A 126 15.84 -6.91 6.63
N PRO A 127 16.66 -7.93 6.96
CA PRO A 127 16.17 -9.18 7.53
C PRO A 127 15.38 -9.03 8.85
N GLU A 128 15.65 -7.99 9.64
CA GLU A 128 14.96 -7.73 10.92
C GLU A 128 13.55 -7.15 10.74
N MET A 129 13.21 -6.64 9.55
CA MET A 129 11.97 -5.88 9.33
C MET A 129 10.72 -6.71 9.63
N HIS A 130 10.70 -7.99 9.22
CA HIS A 130 9.52 -8.84 9.39
C HIS A 130 9.24 -9.13 10.87
N GLU A 131 10.24 -9.60 11.61
CA GLU A 131 10.11 -9.87 13.05
C GLU A 131 9.73 -8.61 13.82
N ALA A 132 10.36 -7.47 13.50
CA ALA A 132 10.03 -6.19 14.12
C ALA A 132 8.60 -5.73 13.83
N ALA A 133 8.07 -6.00 12.62
CA ALA A 133 6.70 -5.69 12.23
C ALA A 133 5.68 -6.57 12.97
N VAL A 134 5.95 -7.88 13.09
CA VAL A 134 5.13 -8.81 13.88
C VAL A 134 5.07 -8.36 15.34
N ALA A 135 6.24 -8.14 15.96
CA ALA A 135 6.31 -7.67 17.34
C ALA A 135 5.65 -6.29 17.54
N LEU A 136 5.58 -5.45 16.49
CA LEU A 136 4.92 -4.15 16.54
C LEU A 136 3.41 -4.25 16.49
N ALA A 137 2.89 -5.12 15.62
CA ALA A 137 1.47 -5.41 15.57
C ALA A 137 0.98 -5.97 16.92
N GLU A 138 1.71 -6.91 17.51
CA GLU A 138 1.36 -7.52 18.81
C GLU A 138 1.32 -6.48 19.94
N ARG A 139 2.39 -5.69 20.11
CA ARG A 139 2.49 -4.73 21.23
C ARG A 139 1.52 -3.55 21.11
N SER A 140 1.17 -3.16 19.89
CA SER A 140 0.27 -2.02 19.63
C SER A 140 -1.19 -2.44 19.47
N GLY A 141 -1.46 -3.74 19.40
CA GLY A 141 -2.77 -4.29 19.03
C GLY A 141 -3.16 -4.05 17.57
N GLY A 142 -2.23 -3.57 16.74
CA GLY A 142 -2.42 -3.28 15.33
C GLY A 142 -2.40 -4.51 14.42
N HIS A 143 -2.31 -4.27 13.11
CA HIS A 143 -2.24 -5.32 12.10
C HIS A 143 -1.01 -5.14 11.21
N PHE A 144 -0.18 -6.17 11.14
CA PHE A 144 0.87 -6.28 10.13
C PHE A 144 0.26 -6.80 8.82
N MET A 145 0.36 -6.00 7.76
CA MET A 145 -0.27 -6.24 6.46
C MET A 145 0.33 -7.42 5.68
N ASP A 146 1.63 -7.68 5.86
CA ASP A 146 2.40 -8.78 5.27
C ASP A 146 2.07 -9.00 3.79
N GLN A 147 2.44 -8.00 2.97
CA GLN A 147 2.14 -8.00 1.55
C GLN A 147 2.57 -9.28 0.83
N PHE A 148 3.65 -9.95 1.27
CA PHE A 148 4.14 -11.16 0.63
C PHE A 148 3.29 -12.38 0.96
N MET A 149 2.75 -12.46 2.17
CA MET A 149 1.84 -13.53 2.57
C MET A 149 0.44 -13.36 1.96
N PHE A 150 -0.05 -12.13 1.84
CA PHE A 150 -1.44 -11.86 1.48
C PHE A 150 -1.67 -11.36 0.04
N ALA A 151 -0.63 -10.96 -0.70
CA ALA A 151 -0.82 -10.47 -2.08
C ALA A 151 -1.61 -11.45 -2.97
N GLU A 152 -1.30 -12.74 -2.93
CA GLU A 152 -2.01 -13.75 -3.74
C GLU A 152 -3.50 -13.84 -3.37
N ARG A 153 -3.83 -13.68 -2.08
CA ARG A 153 -5.20 -13.80 -1.57
C ARG A 153 -6.02 -12.52 -1.73
N ALA A 154 -5.34 -11.37 -1.71
CA ALA A 154 -5.98 -10.06 -1.74
C ALA A 154 -6.12 -9.49 -3.15
N THR A 155 -5.25 -9.89 -4.08
CA THR A 155 -5.25 -9.34 -5.43
C THR A 155 -6.29 -10.05 -6.29
N ASP A 156 -7.39 -9.37 -6.59
CA ASP A 156 -8.17 -9.68 -7.79
C ASP A 156 -7.47 -8.99 -8.96
N TRP A 157 -6.98 -9.78 -9.92
CA TRP A 157 -6.28 -9.28 -11.12
C TRP A 157 -7.24 -8.82 -12.22
N ARG A 158 -8.54 -8.76 -11.92
CA ARG A 158 -9.60 -8.28 -12.81
C ARG A 158 -9.85 -6.78 -12.65
#